data_AF-A0A2T2PVV8-F1
#
_entry.id   AF-A0A2T2PVV8-F1
#
_cell.length_a   1.000
_cell.length_b   1.000
_cell.length_c   1.000
_cell.angle_alpha   90.00
_cell.angle_beta   90.00
_cell.angle_gamma   90.00
#
_symmetry.space_group_name_H-M   'P 1'
#
loop_
_entity.id
_entity.type
_entity.pdbx_description
1 polymer ?
#
loop_
_entity_poly.entity_id
_entity_poly.type
_entity_poly.pdbx_seq_one_letter_code
_entity_poly.pdbx_strand_id
1 'polypeptide(L)'
;MPRRSLPAGLFGALIALAGLDHQAFGGLPVMVEKAKADDNGKAARAPSMPMARDPAVAVAEEYEAARRKGTREALELFIARHGDAPLAEQARAELKRLSR
;
A
#
# COMPACT_ATOMS: atom_id res chain seq x y z
N MET A 1 -9.48 17.19 36.86
CA MET A 1 -8.24 16.59 37.42
C MET A 1 -8.16 16.87 38.91
N PRO A 2 -7.36 16.14 39.71
CA PRO A 2 -6.71 14.85 39.49
C PRO A 2 -7.43 13.77 40.37
N ARG A 3 -6.91 12.66 40.92
CA ARG A 3 -5.59 11.97 40.98
C ARG A 3 -5.83 10.44 40.95
N ARG A 4 -5.04 9.67 40.17
CA ARG A 4 -4.57 8.27 40.38
C ARG A 4 -4.19 7.65 39.02
N SER A 5 -3.18 6.81 38.83
CA SER A 5 -1.90 6.49 39.49
C SER A 5 -1.36 5.30 38.68
N LEU A 6 -0.10 5.29 38.27
CA LEU A 6 0.49 4.17 37.52
C LEU A 6 1.02 3.06 38.46
N PRO A 7 1.01 1.80 38.00
CA PRO A 7 2.15 0.89 38.06
C PRO A 7 2.70 0.66 36.64
N ALA A 8 4.00 0.61 36.32
CA ALA A 8 5.22 0.26 37.06
C ALA A 8 5.39 -1.25 37.32
N GLY A 9 6.40 -1.85 36.68
CA GLY A 9 6.60 -3.30 36.56
C GLY A 9 6.14 -3.82 35.18
N LEU A 10 6.79 -4.81 34.55
CA LEU A 10 7.87 -5.68 35.00
C LEU A 10 8.96 -5.83 33.90
N PHE A 11 10.22 -5.98 34.31
CA PHE A 11 11.35 -6.23 33.41
C PHE A 11 11.55 -7.73 33.16
N GLY A 12 11.87 -8.09 31.92
CA GLY A 12 12.84 -9.15 31.62
C GLY A 12 12.34 -10.58 31.37
N ALA A 13 12.74 -11.11 30.22
CA ALA A 13 13.27 -12.47 30.06
C ALA A 13 14.18 -12.50 28.83
N LEU A 14 15.44 -12.94 28.97
CA LEU A 14 16.26 -13.31 27.81
C LEU A 14 15.79 -14.67 27.30
N ILE A 15 15.59 -14.82 26.00
CA ILE A 15 15.70 -16.14 25.36
C ILE A 15 17.17 -16.37 25.04
N ALA A 16 17.77 -17.38 25.67
CA ALA A 16 19.15 -17.75 25.44
C ALA A 16 19.31 -18.43 24.06
N LEU A 17 20.37 -18.09 23.34
CA LEU A 17 20.76 -18.78 22.11
C LEU A 17 21.33 -20.16 22.49
N ALA A 18 20.56 -21.22 22.24
CA ALA A 18 20.96 -22.61 22.46
C ALA A 18 20.95 -23.39 21.13
N GLY A 19 21.88 -24.34 20.98
CA GLY A 19 21.87 -25.27 19.85
C GLY A 19 22.68 -24.85 18.62
N LEU A 20 23.94 -24.45 18.81
CA LEU A 20 24.96 -24.82 17.83
C LEU A 20 25.28 -26.30 18.09
N ASP A 21 24.97 -27.21 17.14
CA ASP A 21 25.84 -28.34 16.80
C ASP A 21 25.31 -29.14 15.61
N HIS A 22 26.24 -29.57 14.74
CA HIS A 22 26.06 -30.38 13.51
C HIS A 22 25.04 -29.81 12.47
N GLN A 23 25.42 -29.64 11.21
CA GLN A 23 25.96 -30.72 10.37
C GLN A 23 26.89 -30.22 9.24
N ALA A 24 28.00 -30.95 9.05
CA ALA A 24 28.84 -31.03 7.85
C ALA A 24 29.23 -29.72 7.12
N PHE A 25 30.40 -29.18 7.47
CA PHE A 25 31.33 -28.65 6.45
C PHE A 25 31.65 -29.75 5.43
N GLY A 26 31.90 -29.40 4.16
CA GLY A 26 32.45 -30.34 3.16
C GLY A 26 31.54 -30.73 2.00
N GLY A 27 30.82 -29.77 1.40
CA GLY A 27 30.04 -29.97 0.18
C GLY A 27 30.32 -28.90 -0.86
N LEU A 28 31.47 -28.98 -1.56
CA LEU A 28 31.67 -28.20 -2.79
C LEU A 28 30.66 -28.72 -3.84
N PRO A 29 29.73 -27.90 -4.36
CA PRO A 29 28.90 -28.32 -5.48
C PRO A 29 29.81 -28.48 -6.70
N VAL A 30 30.01 -29.73 -7.14
CA VAL A 30 30.74 -30.02 -8.36
C VAL A 30 29.91 -29.48 -9.53
N MET A 31 30.29 -28.29 -10.02
CA MET A 31 29.65 -27.61 -11.15
C MET A 31 30.02 -28.27 -12.49
N VAL A 32 29.71 -29.57 -12.60
CA VAL A 32 29.83 -30.36 -13.82
C VAL A 32 28.44 -30.84 -14.23
N GLU A 33 27.61 -29.87 -14.63
CA GLU A 33 26.80 -30.10 -15.82
C GLU A 33 26.74 -28.82 -16.67
N LYS A 34 26.99 -28.98 -17.97
CA LYS A 34 27.19 -27.87 -18.91
C LYS A 34 25.83 -27.38 -19.40
N ALA A 35 25.13 -26.61 -18.56
CA ALA A 35 23.79 -26.10 -18.85
C ALA A 35 23.68 -25.54 -20.28
N LYS A 36 22.90 -26.23 -21.11
CA LYS A 36 22.54 -25.81 -22.47
C LYS A 36 21.36 -24.86 -22.36
N ALA A 37 21.67 -23.57 -22.23
CA ALA A 37 20.69 -22.52 -22.44
C ALA A 37 20.37 -22.44 -23.94
N ASP A 38 19.34 -23.17 -24.37
CA ASP A 38 18.77 -23.00 -25.71
C ASP A 38 18.07 -21.64 -25.76
N ASP A 39 18.71 -20.66 -26.40
CA ASP A 39 18.20 -19.29 -26.56
C ASP A 39 17.10 -19.20 -27.63
N ASN A 40 16.08 -20.06 -27.50
CA ASN A 40 14.76 -19.84 -28.10
C ASN A 40 13.95 -18.92 -27.15
N GLY A 41 14.59 -17.83 -26.72
CA GLY A 41 14.19 -16.95 -25.63
C GLY A 41 13.01 -16.05 -25.95
N LYS A 42 11.88 -16.61 -26.40
CA LYS A 42 10.56 -15.94 -26.29
C LYS A 42 10.11 -15.90 -24.84
N ALA A 43 10.86 -15.18 -24.01
CA ALA A 43 10.38 -14.69 -22.72
C ALA A 43 9.04 -13.99 -22.96
N ALA A 44 7.96 -14.55 -22.41
CA ALA A 44 6.61 -14.05 -22.65
C ALA A 44 6.57 -12.59 -22.21
N ARG A 45 6.38 -11.67 -23.17
CA ARG A 45 6.47 -10.23 -22.93
C ARG A 45 5.49 -9.88 -21.82
N ALA A 46 6.02 -9.41 -20.68
CA ALA A 46 5.22 -9.04 -19.53
C ALA A 46 4.08 -8.10 -19.97
N PRO A 47 2.85 -8.30 -19.48
CA PRO A 47 1.69 -7.55 -19.95
C PRO A 47 1.95 -6.06 -19.78
N SER A 48 1.92 -5.33 -20.90
CA SER A 48 2.12 -3.88 -20.88
C SER A 48 0.99 -3.26 -20.06
N MET A 49 1.36 -2.68 -18.91
CA MET A 49 0.40 -1.93 -18.10
C MET A 49 -0.26 -0.84 -18.95
N PRO A 50 -1.57 -0.58 -18.74
CA PRO A 50 -2.23 0.51 -19.45
C PRO A 50 -1.51 1.83 -19.16
N MET A 51 -1.43 2.71 -20.16
CA MET A 51 -0.86 4.04 -19.98
C MET A 51 -1.60 4.77 -18.85
N ALA A 52 -0.85 5.49 -18.02
CA ALA A 52 -1.45 6.37 -17.02
C ALA A 52 -2.40 7.36 -17.71
N ARG A 53 -3.62 7.49 -17.18
CA ARG A 53 -4.57 8.51 -17.62
C ARG A 53 -4.05 9.90 -17.25
N ASP A 54 -4.54 10.91 -17.95
CA ASP A 54 -4.37 12.30 -17.52
C ASP A 54 -4.88 12.47 -16.07
N PRO A 55 -4.09 13.11 -15.19
CA PRO A 55 -4.45 13.19 -13.77
C PRO A 55 -5.66 14.09 -13.52
N ALA A 56 -5.89 15.14 -14.31
CA ALA A 56 -7.07 15.99 -14.18
C ALA A 56 -8.34 15.25 -14.60
N VAL A 57 -8.26 14.40 -15.62
CA VAL A 57 -9.35 13.49 -16.02
C VAL A 57 -9.66 12.50 -14.89
N ALA A 58 -8.64 11.88 -14.29
CA ALA A 58 -8.84 10.93 -13.19
C ALA A 58 -9.51 11.58 -11.95
N VAL A 59 -9.09 12.79 -11.57
CA VAL A 59 -9.71 13.56 -10.47
C VAL A 59 -11.15 13.94 -10.82
N ALA A 60 -11.44 14.31 -12.07
CA ALA A 60 -12.81 14.57 -12.52
C ALA A 60 -13.70 13.31 -12.46
N GLU A 61 -13.20 12.15 -12.90
CA GLU A 61 -13.93 10.88 -12.81
C GLU A 61 -14.23 10.48 -11.35
N GLU A 62 -13.30 10.69 -10.41
CA GLU A 62 -13.54 10.49 -8.98
C GLU A 62 -14.58 11.48 -8.41
N TYR A 63 -14.53 12.76 -8.79
CA TYR A 63 -15.53 13.74 -8.37
C TYR A 63 -16.93 13.39 -8.89
N GLU A 64 -17.05 13.01 -10.16
CA GLU A 64 -18.30 12.52 -10.75
C GLU A 64 -18.79 11.23 -10.07
N ALA A 65 -17.90 10.35 -9.63
CA ALA A 65 -18.27 9.17 -8.84
C ALA A 65 -18.75 9.53 -7.42
N ALA A 66 -18.17 10.55 -6.78
CA ALA A 66 -18.61 11.06 -5.49
C ALA A 66 -19.98 11.75 -5.59
N ARG A 67 -20.16 12.67 -6.55
CA ARG A 67 -21.43 13.38 -6.77
C ARG A 67 -22.57 12.43 -7.15
N ARG A 68 -22.32 11.41 -7.99
CA ARG A 68 -23.33 10.39 -8.31
C ARG A 68 -23.74 9.50 -7.14
N LYS A 69 -22.89 9.35 -6.10
CA LYS A 69 -23.27 8.69 -4.84
C LYS A 69 -24.13 9.61 -3.96
N GLY A 70 -23.88 10.91 -3.99
CA GLY A 70 -24.69 11.92 -3.30
C GLY A 70 -24.67 11.83 -1.77
N THR A 71 -23.78 11.04 -1.17
CA THR A 71 -23.64 10.94 0.30
C THR A 71 -22.53 11.85 0.81
N ARG A 72 -22.64 12.24 2.09
CA ARG A 72 -21.69 13.11 2.79
C ARG A 72 -20.29 12.49 2.80
N GLU A 73 -20.21 11.20 3.07
CA GLU A 73 -18.99 10.39 3.18
C GLU A 73 -18.26 10.26 1.83
N ALA A 74 -19.02 10.21 0.72
CA ALA A 74 -18.44 10.15 -0.62
C ALA A 74 -17.75 11.46 -1.02
N LEU A 75 -18.35 12.61 -0.66
CA LEU A 75 -17.76 13.93 -0.88
C LEU A 75 -16.58 14.19 0.09
N GLU A 76 -16.71 13.80 1.36
CA GLU A 76 -15.62 13.89 2.35
C GLU A 76 -14.40 13.05 1.93
N LEU A 77 -14.61 11.84 1.41
CA LEU A 77 -13.53 10.99 0.89
C LEU A 77 -12.85 11.58 -0.35
N PHE A 78 -13.60 12.26 -1.22
CA PHE A 78 -13.02 12.98 -2.36
C PHE A 78 -12.14 14.16 -1.88
N ILE A 79 -12.67 14.99 -0.96
CA ILE A 79 -11.94 16.13 -0.37
C ILE A 79 -10.68 15.66 0.38
N ALA A 80 -10.72 14.51 1.04
CA ALA A 80 -9.58 13.94 1.76
C ALA A 80 -8.45 13.43 0.85
N ARG A 81 -8.72 13.19 -0.45
CA ARG A 81 -7.73 12.76 -1.45
C ARG A 81 -7.23 13.91 -2.30
N HIS A 82 -8.16 14.77 -2.73
CA HIS A 82 -7.97 15.76 -3.79
C HIS A 82 -8.21 17.18 -3.27
N GLY A 83 -7.90 17.43 -2.00
CA GLY A 83 -8.29 18.64 -1.26
C GLY A 83 -7.78 19.97 -1.84
N ASP A 84 -6.70 19.93 -2.63
CA ASP A 84 -6.09 21.09 -3.31
C ASP A 84 -6.53 21.20 -4.78
N ALA A 85 -7.31 20.24 -5.30
CA ALA A 85 -7.81 20.27 -6.68
C ALA A 85 -8.93 21.30 -6.84
N PRO A 86 -9.12 21.93 -8.02
CA PRO A 86 -10.15 22.94 -8.24
C PRO A 86 -11.59 22.42 -8.05
N LEU A 87 -11.81 21.10 -8.11
CA LEU A 87 -13.10 20.46 -7.84
C LEU A 87 -13.37 20.27 -6.33
N ALA A 88 -12.37 20.42 -5.46
CA ALA A 88 -12.54 20.29 -4.00
C ALA A 88 -13.52 21.33 -3.46
N GLU A 89 -13.46 22.58 -3.93
CA GLU A 89 -14.40 23.64 -3.49
C GLU A 89 -15.84 23.37 -3.95
N GLN A 90 -16.03 22.71 -5.10
CA GLN A 90 -17.36 22.26 -5.51
C GLN A 90 -17.86 21.13 -4.60
N ALA A 91 -17.01 20.16 -4.28
CA ALA A 91 -17.34 19.10 -3.32
C ALA A 91 -17.65 19.66 -1.93
N ARG A 92 -16.90 20.66 -1.44
CA ARG A 92 -17.19 21.37 -0.18
C ARG A 92 -18.53 22.13 -0.23
N ALA A 93 -18.91 22.68 -1.38
CA ALA A 93 -20.18 23.36 -1.57
C ALA A 93 -21.37 22.37 -1.56
N GLU A 94 -21.24 21.22 -2.24
CA GLU A 94 -22.26 20.17 -2.20
C GLU A 94 -22.37 19.52 -0.82
N LEU A 95 -21.25 19.35 -0.11
CA LEU A 95 -21.22 18.83 1.27
C LEU A 95 -22.07 19.71 2.21
N LYS A 96 -21.92 21.03 2.10
CA LYS A 96 -22.73 22.03 2.85
C LYS A 96 -24.21 22.03 2.45
N ARG A 97 -24.56 21.55 1.26
CA ARG A 97 -25.95 21.39 0.80
C ARG A 97 -26.60 20.13 1.39
N LEU A 98 -25.82 19.06 1.64
CA LEU A 98 -26.30 17.83 2.28
C LEU A 98 -26.43 17.92 3.80
N SER A 99 -25.73 18.88 4.44
CA SER A 99 -25.76 19.10 5.89
C SER A 99 -26.83 20.12 6.34
N ARG A 100 -27.93 20.27 5.59
CA ARG A 100 -28.95 21.31 5.79
C ARG A 100 -30.36 20.74 5.80
#